data_AF-A0A542UIT9-F1
#
_entry.id   AF-A0A542UIT9-F1
#
_cell.length_a   1.000
_cell.length_b   1.000
_cell.length_c   1.000
_cell.angle_alpha   90.00
_cell.angle_beta   90.00
_cell.angle_gamma   90.00
#
_symmetry.space_group_name_H-M   'P 1'
#
loop_
_entity.id
_entity.type
_entity.pdbx_description
1 polymer ?
#
loop_
_entity_poly.entity_id
_entity_poly.type
_entity_poly.pdbx_seq_one_letter_code
_entity_poly.pdbx_strand_id
1 'polypeptide(L)'
;MHDHEDSGRLASFADVLAGELPDTWTSTHHPTAHKDDLAELADRIWDMDLVAESLAQHPLREAAVLTRTDGAQLAVLDRHDKRDGFLIAAIAPASLPDEAYRGIREPNGIAVSDDPFHSAELVAGDLLARYDAALAQARHNARADVQPSQPDRVVLTWQSDGSLAAAPAGEMAAAVLAANGFVHDLQTGIYRLSGDDTAVQARAVRAAGWQLDACGIATALQHPSGRIAPTATPPAPPPAPARASAIRGR
;
A
#
# COMPACT_ATOMS: atom_id res chain seq x y z
N MET A 1 0.61 30.26 17.59
CA MET A 1 0.35 31.04 16.36
C MET A 1 1.47 30.73 15.37
N HIS A 2 1.59 29.46 14.96
CA HIS A 2 2.57 28.98 13.97
C HIS A 2 1.88 27.97 13.04
N ASP A 3 0.91 27.20 13.55
CA ASP A 3 0.13 26.21 12.76
C ASP A 3 -0.69 26.75 11.57
N HIS A 4 -0.96 28.07 11.48
CA HIS A 4 -1.72 28.63 10.35
C HIS A 4 -0.83 29.03 9.16
N GLU A 5 0.47 29.28 9.38
CA GLU A 5 1.39 29.66 8.29
C GLU A 5 1.87 28.44 7.52
N ASP A 6 2.07 27.31 8.21
CA ASP A 6 2.50 26.04 7.61
C ASP A 6 1.42 25.45 6.68
N SER A 7 0.14 25.50 7.10
CA SER A 7 -0.97 24.94 6.31
C SER A 7 -1.22 25.66 4.98
N GLY A 8 -0.91 26.97 4.92
CA GLY A 8 -0.97 27.75 3.68
C GLY A 8 0.19 27.45 2.73
N ARG A 9 1.36 27.08 3.26
CA ARG A 9 2.57 26.79 2.48
C ARG A 9 2.39 25.53 1.64
N LEU A 10 1.90 24.46 2.26
CA LEU A 10 1.70 23.17 1.57
C LEU A 10 0.66 23.28 0.46
N ALA A 11 -0.50 23.92 0.73
CA ALA A 11 -1.54 24.13 -0.27
C ALA A 11 -1.03 24.97 -1.46
N SER A 12 -0.34 26.08 -1.18
CA SER A 12 0.23 26.96 -2.21
C SER A 12 1.28 26.23 -3.07
N PHE A 13 2.18 25.47 -2.44
CA PHE A 13 3.16 24.67 -3.16
C PHE A 13 2.49 23.62 -4.06
N ALA A 14 1.49 22.90 -3.54
CA ALA A 14 0.77 21.88 -4.28
C ALA A 14 0.01 22.46 -5.49
N ASP A 15 -0.59 23.64 -5.34
CA ASP A 15 -1.30 24.33 -6.43
C ASP A 15 -0.35 24.72 -7.56
N VAL A 16 0.83 25.27 -7.25
CA VAL A 16 1.84 25.59 -8.27
C VAL A 16 2.38 24.32 -8.90
N LEU A 17 2.71 23.31 -8.10
CA LEU A 17 3.21 22.03 -8.60
C LEU A 17 2.21 21.38 -9.57
N ALA A 18 0.91 21.39 -9.27
CA ALA A 18 -0.11 20.87 -10.16
C ALA A 18 -0.15 21.57 -11.53
N GLY A 19 0.15 22.87 -11.57
CA GLY A 19 0.23 23.64 -12.81
C GLY A 19 1.48 23.37 -13.65
N GLU A 20 2.57 22.94 -13.01
CA GLU A 20 3.88 22.71 -13.66
C GLU A 20 4.11 21.25 -14.07
N LEU A 21 3.37 20.30 -13.50
CA LEU A 21 3.47 18.89 -13.89
C LEU A 21 2.96 18.67 -15.33
N PRO A 22 3.52 17.69 -16.06
CA PRO A 22 2.98 17.29 -17.35
C PRO A 22 1.55 16.76 -17.22
N ASP A 23 0.77 16.87 -18.30
CA ASP A 23 -0.68 16.63 -18.33
C ASP A 23 -1.48 17.67 -17.51
N THR A 24 -2.72 17.35 -17.16
CA THR A 24 -3.60 18.23 -16.39
C THR A 24 -3.81 17.63 -15.01
N TRP A 25 -3.27 18.31 -13.99
CA TRP A 25 -3.43 17.97 -12.59
C TRP A 25 -4.25 19.04 -11.87
N THR A 26 -5.08 18.59 -10.92
CA THR A 26 -5.81 19.46 -9.99
C THR A 26 -5.38 19.16 -8.56
N SER A 27 -5.23 20.19 -7.74
CA SER A 27 -4.84 20.09 -6.34
C SER A 27 -6.07 20.18 -5.42
N THR A 28 -6.11 19.34 -4.39
CA THR A 28 -7.08 19.41 -3.27
C THR A 28 -6.33 19.36 -1.96
N HIS A 29 -6.52 20.35 -1.09
CA HIS A 29 -5.91 20.38 0.24
C HIS A 29 -6.81 19.69 1.29
N HIS A 30 -6.19 18.87 2.14
CA HIS A 30 -6.81 18.14 3.24
C HIS A 30 -6.22 18.62 4.58
N PRO A 31 -6.91 19.51 5.31
CA PRO A 31 -6.41 20.02 6.58
C PRO A 31 -6.66 19.05 7.74
N THR A 32 -5.93 19.23 8.85
CA THR A 32 -5.95 18.43 10.09
C THR A 32 -7.33 18.15 10.70
N ALA A 33 -8.34 18.95 10.36
CA ALA A 33 -9.71 18.73 10.81
C ALA A 33 -10.33 17.42 10.25
N HIS A 34 -9.82 16.90 9.14
CA HIS A 34 -10.35 15.71 8.44
C HIS A 34 -9.51 14.46 8.75
N LYS A 35 -9.43 14.08 10.03
CA LYS A 35 -8.54 13.00 10.49
C LYS A 35 -8.81 11.64 9.84
N ASP A 36 -10.07 11.31 9.58
CA ASP A 36 -10.44 10.04 8.97
C ASP A 36 -9.98 10.00 7.50
N ASP A 37 -10.15 11.10 6.77
CA ASP A 37 -9.66 11.23 5.38
C ASP A 37 -8.13 11.16 5.30
N LEU A 38 -7.43 11.73 6.28
CA LEU A 38 -5.96 11.67 6.37
C LEU A 38 -5.46 10.26 6.70
N ALA A 39 -6.20 9.51 7.53
CA ALA A 39 -5.89 8.11 7.80
C ALA A 39 -6.10 7.24 6.56
N GLU A 40 -7.22 7.41 5.85
CA GLU A 40 -7.48 6.71 4.59
C GLU A 40 -6.42 7.06 3.52
N LEU A 41 -6.02 8.33 3.44
CA LEU A 41 -4.95 8.77 2.54
C LEU A 41 -3.62 8.09 2.90
N ALA A 42 -3.25 8.04 4.17
CA ALA A 42 -2.01 7.41 4.62
C ALA A 42 -1.97 5.92 4.27
N ASP A 43 -3.08 5.20 4.43
CA ASP A 43 -3.20 3.77 4.08
C ASP A 43 -3.07 3.52 2.56
N ARG A 44 -3.35 4.52 1.73
CA ARG A 44 -3.30 4.43 0.26
C ARG A 44 -1.99 4.94 -0.34
N ILE A 45 -1.08 5.50 0.45
CA ILE A 45 0.23 5.92 -0.05
C ILE A 45 1.00 4.68 -0.51
N TRP A 46 1.44 4.72 -1.77
CA TRP A 46 2.11 3.60 -2.43
C TRP A 46 3.63 3.74 -2.31
N ASP A 47 4.12 3.59 -1.08
CA ASP A 47 5.54 3.73 -0.71
C ASP A 47 5.90 2.71 0.38
N MET A 48 7.12 2.15 0.30
CA MET A 48 7.67 1.26 1.34
C MET A 48 9.05 1.73 1.86
N ASP A 49 9.40 2.99 1.63
CA ASP A 49 10.73 3.54 1.89
C ASP A 49 10.62 4.87 2.66
N LEU A 50 10.97 5.98 2.02
CA LEU A 50 11.11 7.28 2.65
C LEU A 50 9.82 7.81 3.28
N VAL A 51 8.69 7.66 2.59
CA VAL A 51 7.42 8.27 3.03
C VAL A 51 6.78 7.41 4.11
N ALA A 52 6.84 6.09 3.96
CA ALA A 52 6.45 5.15 5.00
C ALA A 52 7.25 5.35 6.30
N GLU A 53 8.57 5.53 6.22
CA GLU A 53 9.41 5.85 7.38
C GLU A 53 8.98 7.17 8.05
N SER A 54 8.72 8.21 7.24
CA SER A 54 8.31 9.51 7.76
C SER A 54 6.98 9.42 8.51
N LEU A 55 5.97 8.76 7.93
CA LEU A 55 4.64 8.61 8.51
C LEU A 55 4.63 7.76 9.78
N ALA A 56 5.52 6.76 9.88
CA ALA A 56 5.67 5.95 11.09
C ALA A 56 6.16 6.79 12.29
N GLN A 57 6.96 7.83 12.04
CA GLN A 57 7.48 8.71 13.08
C GLN A 57 6.60 9.95 13.31
N HIS A 58 5.96 10.43 12.25
CA HIS A 58 5.20 11.66 12.22
C HIS A 58 3.87 11.40 11.49
N PRO A 59 2.81 11.05 12.22
CA PRO A 59 1.50 10.82 11.63
C PRO A 59 1.01 12.03 10.84
N LEU A 60 0.33 11.76 9.73
CA LEU A 60 -0.15 12.77 8.80
C LEU A 60 -1.05 13.81 9.50
N ARG A 61 -0.68 15.09 9.38
CA ARG A 61 -1.45 16.20 9.94
C ARG A 61 -2.25 16.93 8.86
N GLU A 62 -1.63 17.11 7.71
CA GLU A 62 -2.27 17.67 6.53
C GLU A 62 -1.60 17.09 5.29
N ALA A 63 -2.27 17.21 4.16
CA ALA A 63 -1.73 16.82 2.87
C ALA A 63 -2.45 17.58 1.76
N ALA A 64 -1.84 17.61 0.58
CA ALA A 64 -2.53 17.95 -0.64
C ALA A 64 -2.50 16.76 -1.59
N VAL A 65 -3.61 16.51 -2.26
CA VAL A 65 -3.74 15.45 -3.26
C VAL A 65 -3.81 16.08 -4.63
N LEU A 66 -2.82 15.77 -5.45
CA LEU A 66 -2.83 16.10 -6.87
C LEU A 66 -3.52 14.97 -7.61
N THR A 67 -4.51 15.28 -8.43
CA THR A 67 -5.25 14.31 -9.23
C THR A 67 -5.10 14.64 -10.71
N ARG A 68 -4.57 13.70 -11.48
CA ARG A 68 -4.52 13.77 -12.95
C ARG A 68 -5.88 13.37 -13.53
N THR A 69 -6.19 13.86 -14.73
CA THR A 69 -7.44 13.56 -15.44
C THR A 69 -7.74 12.08 -15.65
N ASP A 70 -6.72 11.20 -15.67
CA ASP A 70 -6.90 9.73 -15.77
C ASP A 70 -7.17 9.05 -14.42
N GLY A 71 -7.27 9.83 -13.34
CA GLY A 71 -7.46 9.36 -11.97
C GLY A 71 -6.18 8.94 -11.25
N ALA A 72 -5.00 9.12 -11.85
CA ALA A 72 -3.73 8.98 -11.14
C ALA A 72 -3.61 10.07 -10.07
N GLN A 73 -3.05 9.74 -8.90
CA GLN A 73 -3.00 10.65 -7.77
C GLN A 73 -1.61 10.67 -7.12
N LEU A 74 -1.16 11.86 -6.71
CA LEU A 74 0.02 12.08 -5.89
C LEU A 74 -0.39 12.74 -4.57
N ALA A 75 0.28 12.39 -3.48
CA ALA A 75 0.19 13.06 -2.20
C ALA A 75 1.39 14.00 -2.03
N VAL A 76 1.15 15.22 -1.56
CA VAL A 76 2.17 16.18 -1.11
C VAL A 76 2.04 16.31 0.40
N LEU A 77 3.13 16.04 1.12
CA LEU A 77 3.19 15.99 2.58
C LEU A 77 4.32 16.88 3.09
N ASP A 78 4.19 17.37 4.32
CA ASP A 78 5.30 18.05 4.99
C ASP A 78 6.47 17.11 5.26
N ARG A 79 7.67 17.66 5.15
CA ARG A 79 8.91 16.97 5.48
C ARG A 79 9.31 17.27 6.93
N HIS A 80 9.70 16.24 7.68
CA HIS A 80 10.01 16.36 9.12
C HIS A 80 11.48 16.11 9.50
N ASP A 81 12.38 15.91 8.54
CA ASP A 81 13.80 15.55 8.78
C ASP A 81 14.75 16.76 8.94
N LYS A 82 14.24 17.89 9.44
CA LYS A 82 14.94 19.19 9.63
C LYS A 82 15.41 19.88 8.35
N ARG A 83 15.10 19.34 7.16
CA ARG A 83 15.31 20.00 5.89
C ARG A 83 14.00 20.62 5.42
N ASP A 84 14.08 21.82 4.86
CA ASP A 84 12.93 22.46 4.23
C ASP A 84 12.47 21.67 2.99
N GLY A 85 11.18 21.78 2.68
CA GLY A 85 10.56 21.18 1.51
C GLY A 85 9.49 20.14 1.86
N PHE A 86 9.20 19.27 0.90
CA PHE A 86 8.04 18.39 0.93
C PHE A 86 8.41 16.95 0.59
N LEU A 87 7.53 16.02 0.95
CA LEU A 87 7.53 14.66 0.45
C LEU A 87 6.43 14.52 -0.60
N ILE A 88 6.74 13.87 -1.72
CA ILE A 88 5.77 13.57 -2.76
C ILE A 88 5.71 12.06 -2.95
N ALA A 89 4.51 11.49 -2.84
CA ALA A 89 4.29 10.06 -2.96
C ALA A 89 3.20 9.75 -3.97
N ALA A 90 3.30 8.61 -4.64
CA ALA A 90 2.18 8.07 -5.41
C ALA A 90 1.08 7.55 -4.49
N ILE A 91 -0.18 7.66 -4.93
CA ILE A 91 -1.33 7.07 -4.25
C ILE A 91 -1.82 5.87 -5.07
N ALA A 92 -2.06 4.74 -4.41
CA ALA A 92 -2.68 3.57 -5.01
C ALA A 92 -4.16 3.87 -5.37
N PRO A 93 -4.59 3.61 -6.61
CA PRO A 93 -6.00 3.76 -7.00
C PRO A 93 -6.96 2.88 -6.17
N ALA A 94 -7.95 3.47 -5.52
CA ALA A 94 -8.95 2.70 -4.76
C ALA A 94 -9.89 1.85 -5.65
N SER A 95 -9.89 2.08 -6.97
CA SER A 95 -10.76 1.39 -7.92
C SER A 95 -10.25 0.02 -8.38
N LEU A 96 -9.00 -0.33 -8.06
CA LEU A 96 -8.43 -1.64 -8.36
C LEU A 96 -8.47 -2.55 -7.13
N PRO A 97 -8.68 -3.87 -7.29
CA PRO A 97 -8.62 -4.81 -6.18
C PRO A 97 -7.19 -4.92 -5.63
N ASP A 98 -7.04 -5.25 -4.34
CA ASP A 98 -5.74 -5.39 -3.66
C ASP A 98 -4.80 -6.38 -4.39
N GLU A 99 -5.37 -7.44 -4.98
CA GLU A 99 -4.65 -8.43 -5.78
C GLU A 99 -3.89 -7.82 -6.97
N ALA A 100 -4.39 -6.72 -7.54
CA ALA A 100 -3.79 -6.06 -8.68
C ALA A 100 -2.40 -5.50 -8.35
N TYR A 101 -2.15 -5.13 -7.10
CA TYR A 101 -0.89 -4.55 -6.64
C TYR A 101 0.19 -5.59 -6.32
N ARG A 102 -0.17 -6.88 -6.27
CA ARG A 102 0.77 -7.94 -5.88
C ARG A 102 1.93 -8.07 -6.86
N GLY A 103 3.15 -8.13 -6.32
CA GLY A 103 4.38 -8.32 -7.09
C GLY A 103 4.84 -7.08 -7.86
N ILE A 104 4.19 -5.94 -7.64
CA ILE A 104 4.60 -4.66 -8.22
C ILE A 104 5.53 -3.97 -7.22
N ARG A 105 6.72 -3.58 -7.67
CA ARG A 105 7.61 -2.74 -6.88
C ARG A 105 6.96 -1.36 -6.69
N GLU A 106 6.91 -0.91 -5.46
CA GLU A 106 6.28 0.36 -5.09
C GLU A 106 7.00 1.55 -5.76
N PRO A 107 6.24 2.50 -6.32
CA PRO A 107 6.78 3.75 -6.83
C PRO A 107 7.12 4.69 -5.67
N ASN A 108 8.16 4.35 -4.91
CA ASN A 108 8.57 5.06 -3.70
C ASN A 108 8.65 6.58 -3.90
N GLY A 109 8.16 7.32 -2.92
CA GLY A 109 8.12 8.76 -2.91
C GLY A 109 9.51 9.39 -2.89
N ILE A 110 9.53 10.69 -3.18
CA ILE A 110 10.75 11.50 -3.23
C ILE A 110 10.63 12.68 -2.27
N ALA A 111 11.76 13.11 -1.73
CA ALA A 111 11.83 14.40 -1.07
C ALA A 111 12.21 15.49 -2.08
N VAL A 112 11.52 16.62 -2.01
CA VAL A 112 11.76 17.78 -2.85
C VAL A 112 12.01 19.02 -2.00
N SER A 113 12.56 20.07 -2.60
CA SER A 113 12.69 21.39 -1.97
C SER A 113 11.34 22.11 -1.96
N ASP A 114 11.31 23.34 -1.45
CA ASP A 114 10.15 24.22 -1.49
C ASP A 114 10.08 25.08 -2.77
N ASP A 115 10.95 24.83 -3.75
CA ASP A 115 10.87 25.39 -5.10
C ASP A 115 9.95 24.49 -5.96
N PRO A 116 8.71 24.90 -6.26
CA PRO A 116 7.76 24.06 -6.99
C PRO A 116 8.18 23.80 -8.44
N PHE A 117 8.93 24.69 -9.07
CA PHE A 117 9.36 24.52 -10.47
C PHE A 117 10.42 23.43 -10.60
N HIS A 118 11.46 23.51 -9.75
CA HIS A 118 12.49 22.47 -9.69
C HIS A 118 11.90 21.13 -9.23
N SER A 119 10.96 21.17 -8.28
CA SER A 119 10.26 19.98 -7.81
C SER A 119 9.44 19.32 -8.92
N ALA A 120 8.78 20.09 -9.78
CA ALA A 120 8.02 19.56 -10.92
C ALA A 120 8.91 18.79 -11.89
N GLU A 121 10.12 19.30 -12.20
CA GLU A 121 11.08 18.61 -13.05
C GLU A 121 11.52 17.26 -12.45
N LEU A 122 11.79 17.21 -11.14
CA LEU A 122 12.15 15.98 -10.43
C LEU A 122 10.99 14.97 -10.41
N VAL A 123 9.78 15.44 -10.10
CA VAL A 123 8.59 14.59 -10.08
C VAL A 123 8.32 14.00 -11.46
N ALA A 124 8.40 14.81 -12.51
CA ALA A 124 8.17 14.36 -13.88
C ALA A 124 9.26 13.41 -14.39
N GLY A 125 10.52 13.70 -14.06
CA GLY A 125 11.67 12.92 -14.53
C GLY A 125 11.91 11.60 -13.80
N ASP A 126 11.41 11.44 -12.56
CA ASP A 126 11.62 10.25 -11.74
C ASP A 126 10.31 9.62 -11.25
N LEU A 127 9.58 10.31 -10.35
CA LEU A 127 8.44 9.72 -9.66
C LEU A 127 7.32 9.32 -10.63
N LEU A 128 6.95 10.18 -11.59
CA LEU A 128 5.89 9.88 -12.55
C LEU A 128 6.26 8.69 -13.45
N ALA A 129 7.51 8.59 -13.89
CA ALA A 129 7.94 7.46 -14.72
C ALA A 129 7.77 6.11 -13.98
N ARG A 130 8.15 6.06 -12.70
CA ARG A 130 7.96 4.86 -11.86
C ARG A 130 6.49 4.61 -11.56
N TYR A 131 5.73 5.66 -11.27
CA TYR A 131 4.30 5.55 -10.97
C TYR A 131 3.48 5.07 -12.17
N ASP A 132 3.72 5.60 -13.37
CA ASP A 132 3.02 5.20 -14.58
C ASP A 132 3.32 3.74 -14.95
N ALA A 133 4.57 3.29 -14.78
CA ALA A 133 4.93 1.89 -14.96
C ALA A 133 4.19 0.97 -13.96
N ALA A 134 4.13 1.37 -12.68
CA ALA A 134 3.44 0.62 -11.64
C ALA A 134 1.91 0.56 -11.89
N LEU A 135 1.29 1.68 -12.30
CA LEU A 135 -0.11 1.74 -12.67
C LEU A 135 -0.44 0.86 -13.88
N ALA A 136 0.41 0.88 -14.91
CA ALA A 136 0.24 0.04 -16.09
C ALA A 136 0.25 -1.45 -15.70
N GLN A 137 1.17 -1.86 -14.82
CA GLN A 137 1.25 -3.22 -14.32
C GLN A 137 0.03 -3.59 -13.45
N ALA A 138 -0.42 -2.70 -12.56
CA ALA A 138 -1.60 -2.95 -11.72
C ALA A 138 -2.87 -3.11 -12.56
N ARG A 139 -3.06 -2.24 -13.55
CA ARG A 139 -4.17 -2.32 -14.51
C ARG A 139 -4.10 -3.60 -15.35
N HIS A 140 -2.91 -4.08 -15.67
CA HIS A 140 -2.71 -5.36 -16.36
C HIS A 140 -3.14 -6.54 -15.46
N ASN A 141 -2.63 -6.59 -14.23
CA ASN A 141 -2.98 -7.59 -13.23
C ASN A 141 -4.49 -7.63 -12.92
N ALA A 142 -5.17 -6.48 -12.93
CA ALA A 142 -6.62 -6.42 -12.68
C ALA A 142 -7.49 -6.93 -13.85
N ARG A 143 -6.99 -6.87 -15.10
CA ARG A 143 -7.74 -7.31 -16.30
C ARG A 143 -7.62 -8.79 -16.55
N ALA A 144 -6.46 -9.33 -16.25
CA ALA A 144 -6.22 -10.73 -16.35
C ALA A 144 -6.74 -11.36 -15.05
N ASP A 145 -7.67 -12.31 -15.10
CA ASP A 145 -7.92 -13.24 -13.98
C ASP A 145 -6.68 -14.14 -13.69
N VAL A 146 -5.52 -13.71 -14.20
CA VAL A 146 -4.19 -14.21 -13.93
C VAL A 146 -3.85 -13.68 -12.55
N GLN A 147 -4.15 -14.49 -11.55
CA GLN A 147 -3.27 -14.57 -10.39
C GLN A 147 -1.87 -14.75 -10.98
N PRO A 148 -0.95 -13.76 -10.90
CA PRO A 148 0.41 -13.98 -11.37
C PRO A 148 0.88 -15.25 -10.68
N SER A 149 1.38 -16.22 -11.46
CA SER A 149 1.86 -17.50 -10.94
C SER A 149 2.88 -17.18 -9.86
N GLN A 150 2.45 -17.26 -8.60
CA GLN A 150 3.23 -16.74 -7.48
C GLN A 150 4.49 -17.60 -7.37
N PRO A 151 5.67 -17.01 -7.19
CA PRO A 151 6.69 -17.67 -6.40
C PRO A 151 6.09 -17.97 -5.02
N ASP A 152 6.45 -19.10 -4.41
CA ASP A 152 6.04 -19.42 -3.04
C ASP A 152 6.20 -18.17 -2.14
N ARG A 153 5.17 -17.80 -1.35
CA ARG A 153 5.17 -16.56 -0.55
C ARG A 153 4.89 -16.85 0.91
N VAL A 154 5.73 -16.32 1.80
CA VAL A 154 5.54 -16.37 3.26
C VAL A 154 5.01 -15.02 3.74
N VAL A 155 3.85 -15.02 4.39
CA VAL A 155 3.29 -13.83 5.04
C VAL A 155 3.59 -13.90 6.53
N LEU A 156 4.31 -12.91 7.04
CA LEU A 156 4.59 -12.68 8.45
C LEU A 156 3.50 -11.75 9.00
N THR A 157 2.71 -12.22 9.94
CA THR A 157 1.60 -11.45 10.52
C THR A 157 1.91 -11.06 11.96
N TRP A 158 1.94 -9.77 12.25
CA TRP A 158 2.04 -9.27 13.62
C TRP A 158 0.88 -9.79 14.45
N GLN A 159 1.15 -10.17 15.68
CA GLN A 159 0.18 -10.65 16.63
C GLN A 159 -0.06 -9.57 17.69
N SER A 160 -1.19 -9.65 18.39
CA SER A 160 -1.54 -8.69 19.44
C SER A 160 -0.58 -8.69 20.63
N ASP A 161 0.20 -9.77 20.80
CA ASP A 161 1.22 -9.93 21.85
C ASP A 161 2.61 -9.44 21.41
N GLY A 162 2.73 -8.84 20.21
CA GLY A 162 4.00 -8.39 19.64
C GLY A 162 4.83 -9.49 18.98
N SER A 163 4.36 -10.74 18.99
CA SER A 163 4.98 -11.83 18.22
C SER A 163 4.67 -11.72 16.72
N LEU A 164 5.42 -12.45 15.91
CA LEU A 164 5.14 -12.63 14.49
C LEU A 164 4.75 -14.07 14.23
N ALA A 165 3.69 -14.28 13.44
CA ALA A 165 3.23 -15.60 13.04
C ALA A 165 3.30 -15.75 11.52
N ALA A 166 3.71 -16.92 11.04
CA ALA A 166 3.82 -17.20 9.62
C ALA A 166 3.43 -18.63 9.29
N ALA A 167 2.67 -18.82 8.22
CA ALA A 167 2.48 -20.13 7.60
C ALA A 167 3.56 -20.33 6.52
N PRO A 168 4.31 -21.44 6.53
CA PRO A 168 5.33 -21.68 5.51
C PRO A 168 4.68 -22.04 4.18
N ALA A 169 5.24 -21.54 3.07
CA ALA A 169 4.80 -21.88 1.72
C ALA A 169 5.29 -23.27 1.24
N GLY A 170 6.14 -23.94 2.02
CA GLY A 170 6.70 -25.26 1.72
C GLY A 170 7.79 -25.65 2.71
N GLU A 171 8.38 -26.84 2.55
CA GLU A 171 9.42 -27.36 3.47
C GLU A 171 10.66 -26.45 3.52
N MET A 172 11.03 -25.85 2.38
CA MET A 172 12.15 -24.89 2.31
C MET A 172 11.87 -23.64 3.16
N ALA A 173 10.67 -23.06 3.02
CA ALA A 173 10.27 -21.91 3.83
C ALA A 173 10.22 -22.25 5.32
N ALA A 174 9.71 -23.44 5.67
CA ALA A 174 9.66 -23.93 7.04
C ALA A 174 11.07 -24.07 7.65
N ALA A 175 12.04 -24.58 6.88
CA ALA A 175 13.43 -24.69 7.30
C ALA A 175 14.08 -23.32 7.56
N VAL A 176 13.84 -22.35 6.66
CA VAL A 176 14.35 -20.98 6.82
C VAL A 176 13.74 -20.29 8.04
N LEU A 177 12.42 -20.40 8.25
CA LEU A 177 11.76 -19.84 9.42
C LEU A 177 12.34 -20.45 10.72
N ALA A 178 12.48 -21.77 10.79
CA ALA A 178 13.08 -22.47 11.93
C ALA A 178 14.52 -22.00 12.22
N ALA A 179 15.35 -21.88 11.18
CA ALA A 179 16.75 -21.47 11.30
C ALA A 179 16.91 -20.03 11.83
N ASN A 180 15.90 -19.18 11.62
CA ASN A 180 15.89 -17.78 12.07
C ASN A 180 15.11 -17.57 13.37
N GLY A 181 14.87 -18.63 14.14
CA GLY A 181 14.31 -18.53 15.49
C GLY A 181 12.79 -18.53 15.58
N PHE A 182 12.09 -18.81 14.48
CA PHE A 182 10.66 -19.07 14.57
C PHE A 182 10.42 -20.48 15.13
N VAL A 183 9.61 -20.56 16.17
CA VAL A 183 9.23 -21.82 16.80
C VAL A 183 7.99 -22.38 16.11
N HIS A 184 8.05 -23.64 15.70
CA HIS A 184 6.94 -24.34 15.09
C HIS A 184 5.91 -24.74 16.16
N ASP A 185 4.67 -24.29 15.99
CA ASP A 185 3.53 -24.77 16.74
C ASP A 185 2.94 -26.02 16.06
N LEU A 186 3.20 -27.19 16.65
CA LEU A 186 2.76 -28.49 16.13
C LEU A 186 1.24 -28.64 16.05
N GLN A 187 0.46 -27.84 16.79
CA GLN A 187 -1.01 -27.92 16.74
C GLN A 187 -1.59 -27.13 15.57
N THR A 188 -0.96 -26.01 15.21
CA THR A 188 -1.49 -25.09 14.19
C THR A 188 -0.71 -25.11 12.88
N GLY A 189 0.50 -25.67 12.86
CA GLY A 189 1.40 -25.64 11.69
C GLY A 189 2.02 -24.25 11.45
N ILE A 190 1.85 -23.32 12.38
CA ILE A 190 2.29 -21.94 12.28
C ILE A 190 3.65 -21.78 12.97
N TYR A 191 4.51 -20.97 12.35
CA TYR A 191 5.81 -20.59 12.88
C TYR A 191 5.69 -19.26 13.61
N ARG A 192 6.14 -19.19 14.86
CA ARG A 192 6.04 -17.99 15.71
C ARG A 192 7.41 -17.47 16.14
N LEU A 193 7.62 -16.18 15.99
CA LEU A 193 8.81 -15.48 16.47
C LEU A 193 8.40 -14.53 17.61
N SER A 194 9.00 -14.72 18.79
CA SER A 194 8.70 -13.91 19.97
C SER A 194 9.03 -12.42 19.74
N GLY A 195 8.25 -11.54 20.36
CA GLY A 195 8.47 -10.10 20.43
C GLY A 195 9.17 -9.63 21.71
N ASP A 196 9.63 -10.54 22.57
CA ASP A 196 10.22 -10.19 23.89
C ASP A 196 11.47 -9.30 23.77
N ASP A 197 12.24 -9.44 22.69
CA ASP A 197 13.35 -8.57 22.33
C ASP A 197 13.16 -8.11 20.87
N THR A 198 12.77 -6.85 20.71
CA THR A 198 12.45 -6.27 19.41
C THR A 198 13.67 -6.13 18.49
N ALA A 199 14.88 -5.98 19.05
CA ALA A 199 16.11 -5.90 18.27
C ALA A 199 16.51 -7.26 17.71
N VAL A 200 16.36 -8.33 18.52
CA VAL A 200 16.56 -9.72 18.10
C VAL A 200 15.50 -10.11 17.07
N GLN A 201 14.23 -9.79 17.33
CA GLN A 201 13.12 -10.04 16.42
C GLN A 201 13.35 -9.38 15.05
N ALA A 202 13.70 -8.09 15.03
CA ALA A 202 13.97 -7.37 13.77
C ALA A 202 15.19 -7.90 13.02
N ARG A 203 16.21 -8.45 13.71
CA ARG A 203 17.34 -9.10 13.05
C ARG A 203 16.93 -10.44 12.44
N ALA A 204 16.17 -11.24 13.18
CA ALA A 204 15.65 -12.53 12.72
C ALA A 204 14.74 -12.37 11.50
N VAL A 205 13.84 -11.39 11.51
CA VAL A 205 12.94 -11.10 10.37
C VAL A 205 13.73 -10.71 9.12
N ARG A 206 14.74 -9.84 9.25
CA ARG A 206 15.59 -9.44 8.12
C ARG A 206 16.39 -10.61 7.56
N ALA A 207 16.96 -11.44 8.43
CA ALA A 207 17.73 -12.61 8.02
C ALA A 207 16.84 -13.67 7.32
N ALA A 208 15.64 -13.91 7.85
CA ALA A 208 14.65 -14.78 7.24
C ALA A 208 14.21 -14.24 5.87
N GLY A 209 13.93 -12.93 5.77
CA GLY A 209 13.57 -12.29 4.51
C GLY A 209 14.63 -12.46 3.43
N TRP A 210 15.90 -12.21 3.77
CA TRP A 210 17.03 -12.41 2.84
C TRP A 210 17.19 -13.86 2.38
N GLN A 211 17.02 -14.83 3.27
CA GLN A 211 17.17 -16.24 2.92
C GLN A 211 15.99 -16.77 2.11
N LEU A 212 14.77 -16.33 2.41
CA LEU A 212 13.58 -16.66 1.64
C LEU A 212 13.69 -16.09 0.22
N ASP A 213 14.12 -14.83 0.08
CA ASP A 213 14.35 -14.20 -1.22
C ASP A 213 15.40 -14.94 -2.05
N ALA A 214 16.50 -15.38 -1.42
CA ALA A 214 17.52 -16.19 -2.08
C ALA A 214 17.00 -17.56 -2.58
N CYS A 215 15.92 -18.08 -1.99
CA CYS A 215 15.21 -19.27 -2.44
C CYS A 215 14.09 -18.98 -3.45
N GLY A 216 13.93 -17.73 -3.88
CA GLY A 216 12.84 -17.29 -4.76
C GLY A 216 11.49 -17.24 -4.04
N ILE A 217 11.48 -17.17 -2.71
CA ILE A 217 10.28 -17.16 -1.88
C ILE A 217 10.05 -15.73 -1.39
N ALA A 218 8.97 -15.09 -1.84
CA ALA A 218 8.68 -13.72 -1.45
C ALA A 218 8.23 -13.63 0.02
N THR A 219 8.56 -12.54 0.71
CA THR A 219 8.08 -12.26 2.07
C THR A 219 7.16 -11.05 2.13
N ALA A 220 6.09 -11.15 2.90
CA ALA A 220 5.22 -10.02 3.24
C ALA A 220 5.19 -9.82 4.75
N LEU A 221 5.03 -8.58 5.20
CA LEU A 221 4.70 -8.27 6.58
C LEU A 221 3.28 -7.70 6.62
N GLN A 222 2.42 -8.28 7.44
CA GLN A 222 1.03 -7.87 7.60
C GLN A 222 0.77 -7.54 9.07
N HIS A 223 0.08 -6.43 9.32
CA HIS A 223 -0.54 -6.19 10.62
C HIS A 223 -1.90 -6.87 10.65
N PRO A 224 -2.34 -7.41 11.80
CA PRO A 224 -3.63 -8.06 11.88
C PRO A 224 -4.69 -6.99 11.63
N SER A 225 -5.21 -6.93 10.41
CA SER A 225 -6.37 -6.13 10.08
C SER A 225 -7.53 -6.71 10.89
N GLY A 226 -8.12 -5.90 11.76
CA GLY A 226 -9.25 -6.28 12.61
C GLY A 226 -10.56 -6.54 11.85
N ARG A 227 -10.53 -7.30 10.75
CA ARG A 227 -11.72 -7.68 9.99
C ARG A 227 -11.68 -9.15 9.62
N ILE A 228 -12.31 -9.97 10.46
CA ILE A 228 -12.86 -11.25 10.02
C ILE A 228 -14.03 -10.92 9.09
N ALA A 229 -13.91 -11.22 7.80
CA ALA A 229 -15.05 -11.17 6.89
C ALA A 229 -16.05 -12.27 7.33
N PRO A 230 -17.32 -11.95 7.60
CA PRO A 230 -18.32 -13.00 7.83
C PRO A 230 -18.46 -13.81 6.54
N THR A 231 -18.39 -15.13 6.66
CA THR A 231 -18.64 -16.08 5.57
C THR A 231 -20.02 -15.82 4.99
N ALA A 232 -20.10 -15.09 3.88
CA ALA A 232 -21.33 -14.92 3.14
C ALA A 232 -21.71 -16.28 2.53
N THR A 233 -22.80 -16.86 3.02
CA THR A 233 -23.44 -18.00 2.37
C THR A 233 -23.83 -17.59 0.95
N PRO A 234 -23.47 -18.37 -0.10
CA PRO A 234 -23.82 -18.02 -1.48
C PRO A 234 -25.33 -17.83 -1.66
N PRO A 235 -25.78 -16.79 -2.40
CA PRO A 235 -27.20 -16.59 -2.67
C PRO A 235 -27.74 -17.71 -3.57
N ALA A 236 -28.91 -18.23 -3.21
CA ALA A 236 -29.58 -19.27 -3.98
C ALA A 236 -29.98 -18.77 -5.38
N PRO A 237 -29.91 -19.63 -6.41
CA PRO A 237 -30.25 -19.23 -7.78
C PRO A 237 -31.74 -18.88 -7.92
N PRO A 238 -32.08 -17.91 -8.79
CA PRO A 238 -33.46 -17.47 -8.97
C PRO A 238 -34.32 -18.56 -9.64
N PRO A 239 -35.63 -18.62 -9.33
CA PRO A 239 -36.53 -19.61 -9.90
C PRO A 239 -36.77 -19.37 -11.39
N ALA A 240 -36.74 -20.45 -12.17
CA ALA A 240 -36.91 -20.42 -13.63
C ALA A 240 -38.33 -19.98 -14.04
N PRO A 241 -38.49 -19.22 -15.15
CA PRO A 241 -39.78 -18.75 -15.59
C PRO A 241 -40.65 -19.89 -16.17
N ALA A 242 -41.92 -19.92 -15.76
CA ALA A 242 -42.92 -20.86 -16.26
C ALA A 242 -43.22 -20.62 -17.75
N ARG A 243 -43.16 -21.68 -18.56
CA ARG A 243 -43.62 -21.67 -19.95
C ARG A 243 -45.14 -21.47 -20.01
N ALA A 244 -45.58 -20.37 -20.64
CA ALA A 244 -46.98 -20.17 -20.97
C ALA A 244 -47.38 -21.10 -22.13
N SER A 245 -48.30 -22.03 -21.87
CA SER A 245 -48.95 -22.84 -22.90
C SER A 245 -49.93 -22.00 -23.71
N ALA A 246 -49.76 -22.00 -25.03
CA ALA A 246 -50.74 -21.48 -25.97
C ALA A 246 -52.02 -22.33 -25.92
N ILE A 247 -53.18 -21.68 -25.70
CA ILE A 247 -54.49 -22.27 -25.98
C ILE A 247 -55.18 -21.45 -27.07
N ARG A 248 -55.67 -22.19 -28.05
CA ARG A 248 -56.19 -21.79 -29.36
C ARG A 248 -57.72 -21.98 -29.37
N GLY A 249 -58.45 -21.02 -29.95
CA GLY A 249 -59.85 -21.15 -30.41
C GLY A 249 -60.91 -20.99 -29.32
N ARG A 250 -62.09 -20.42 -29.56
CA ARG A 250 -62.86 -20.27 -30.81
C ARG A 250 -63.88 -19.15 -30.64
#